data_AF-A0A5E4QDS2-F1
#
_entry.id   AF-A0A5E4QDS2-F1
#
_cell.length_a   1.000
_cell.length_b   1.000
_cell.length_c   1.000
_cell.angle_alpha   90.00
_cell.angle_beta   90.00
_cell.angle_gamma   90.00
#
_symmetry.space_group_name_H-M   'P 1'
#
loop_
_entity.id
_entity.type
_entity.pdbx_description
1 polymer ?
#
loop_
_entity_poly.entity_id
_entity_poly.type
_entity_poly.pdbx_seq_one_letter_code
_entity_poly.pdbx_strand_id
1 'polypeptide(L)'
;MEHFGLSHILYEPDKYRPDTLDLLIDEEARDYWLHTCEKLVDKYVNFALSNNDDPTVEIRALKFKTCYVEAIKELRVNPLAHGQLTIRLLLDINETCLRAQGFFDLWKQRKKYENDSALAQLSSRLAEVDALQDERQKWTELSKGVLAGNMFDWGAQAATSILNCGLHEALETIQQRPWLYDGLDKWIEKLEILGQK
;
A
#
# COMPACT_ATOMS: atom_id res chain seq x y z
N MET A 1 -19.10 17.60 10.25
CA MET A 1 -18.42 16.32 10.46
C MET A 1 -19.37 15.25 9.96
N GLU A 2 -19.18 14.78 8.73
CA GLU A 2 -19.98 13.66 8.21
C GLU A 2 -19.72 12.46 9.12
N HIS A 3 -20.80 11.89 9.65
CA HIS A 3 -20.71 10.65 10.42
C HIS A 3 -20.26 9.56 9.46
N PHE A 4 -19.00 9.12 9.57
CA PHE A 4 -18.57 7.85 9.02
C PHE A 4 -19.44 6.75 9.66
N GLY A 5 -20.52 6.36 8.98
CA GLY A 5 -21.42 5.31 9.44
C GLY A 5 -20.73 3.95 9.38
N LEU A 6 -21.08 3.05 10.30
CA LEU A 6 -20.64 1.65 10.23
C LEU A 6 -21.12 1.05 8.91
N SER A 7 -20.22 0.36 8.21
CA SER A 7 -20.54 -0.23 6.90
C SER A 7 -21.63 -1.29 7.05
N HIS A 8 -22.70 -1.18 6.27
CA HIS A 8 -23.86 -2.08 6.29
C HIS A 8 -23.55 -3.53 5.91
N ILE A 9 -22.32 -3.82 5.48
CA ILE A 9 -21.84 -5.16 5.13
C ILE A 9 -21.14 -5.88 6.30
N LEU A 10 -20.86 -5.18 7.41
CA LEU A 10 -20.25 -5.80 8.58
C LEU A 10 -21.30 -6.62 9.33
N TYR A 11 -21.09 -7.93 9.41
CA TYR A 11 -21.99 -8.85 10.11
C TYR A 11 -22.11 -8.51 11.61
N GLU A 12 -20.98 -8.19 12.26
CA GLU A 12 -20.94 -7.76 13.66
C GLU A 12 -20.03 -6.52 13.82
N PRO A 13 -20.57 -5.31 13.59
CA PRO A 13 -19.77 -4.07 13.62
C PRO A 13 -19.04 -3.83 14.94
N ASP A 14 -19.68 -4.15 16.07
CA ASP A 14 -19.12 -3.94 17.41
C ASP A 14 -17.90 -4.85 17.71
N LYS A 15 -17.80 -5.98 17.02
CA LYS A 15 -16.69 -6.92 17.13
C LYS A 15 -15.60 -6.69 16.11
N TYR A 16 -15.85 -5.85 15.10
CA TYR A 16 -14.88 -5.59 14.04
C TYR A 16 -13.68 -4.82 14.59
N ARG A 17 -12.48 -5.35 14.33
CA ARG A 17 -11.21 -4.72 14.64
C ARG A 17 -10.45 -4.54 13.33
N PRO A 18 -10.25 -3.29 12.86
CA PRO A 18 -9.59 -3.04 11.58
C PRO A 18 -8.07 -3.24 11.66
N ASP A 19 -7.49 -3.16 12.86
CA ASP A 19 -6.07 -3.39 13.10
C ASP A 19 -5.85 -4.88 13.42
N THR A 20 -5.13 -5.56 12.52
CA THR A 20 -4.84 -6.99 12.64
C THR A 20 -3.64 -7.31 13.53
N LEU A 21 -2.82 -6.30 13.82
CA LEU A 21 -1.62 -6.40 14.65
C LEU A 21 -1.70 -5.38 15.80
N ASP A 22 -1.48 -5.86 17.02
CA ASP A 22 -1.31 -5.03 18.20
C ASP A 22 0.17 -4.94 18.55
N LEU A 23 0.81 -3.82 18.21
CA LEU A 23 2.24 -3.63 18.41
C LEU A 23 2.59 -3.35 19.88
N LEU A 24 1.61 -3.16 20.78
CA LEU A 24 1.89 -3.14 22.22
C LEU A 24 2.23 -4.53 22.74
N ILE A 25 1.57 -5.55 22.18
CA ILE A 25 1.71 -6.95 22.61
C ILE A 25 2.80 -7.65 21.80
N ASP A 26 2.84 -7.44 20.49
CA ASP A 26 3.82 -8.08 19.59
C ASP A 26 5.10 -7.24 19.49
N GLU A 27 6.08 -7.57 20.33
CA GLU A 27 7.35 -6.83 20.41
C GLU A 27 8.20 -6.98 19.15
N GLU A 28 8.20 -8.16 18.53
CA GLU A 28 8.96 -8.42 17.30
C GLU A 28 8.39 -7.59 16.14
N ALA A 29 7.07 -7.59 15.97
CA ALA A 29 6.42 -6.75 14.97
C ALA A 29 6.64 -5.26 15.27
N ARG A 30 6.56 -4.84 16.54
CA ARG A 30 6.81 -3.45 16.94
C ARG A 30 8.21 -2.99 16.52
N ASP A 31 9.24 -3.78 16.84
CA ASP A 31 10.62 -3.43 16.52
C ASP A 31 10.84 -3.38 15.00
N TYR A 32 10.29 -4.35 14.28
CA TYR A 32 10.31 -4.38 12.82
C TYR A 32 9.68 -3.11 12.21
N TRP A 33 8.47 -2.76 12.62
CA TRP A 33 7.74 -1.64 12.06
C TRP A 33 8.35 -0.28 12.41
N LEU A 34 8.77 -0.07 13.67
CA LEU A 34 9.44 1.17 14.06
C LEU A 34 10.76 1.36 13.31
N HIS A 35 11.53 0.28 13.11
CA HIS A 35 12.76 0.32 12.29
C HIS A 35 12.48 0.60 10.81
N THR A 36 11.42 0.00 10.26
CA THR A 36 11.00 0.22 8.88
C THR A 36 10.58 1.67 8.66
N CYS A 37 9.77 2.23 9.57
CA CYS A 37 9.38 3.63 9.61
C CYS A 37 10.59 4.57 9.64
N GLU A 38 11.55 4.30 10.53
CA GLU A 38 12.77 5.10 10.66
C GLU A 38 13.59 5.11 9.37
N LYS A 39 13.73 3.96 8.68
CA LYS A 39 14.40 3.90 7.37
C LYS A 39 13.64 4.59 6.25
N LEU A 40 12.30 4.55 6.28
CA LEU A 40 11.46 5.17 5.26
C LEU A 40 11.60 6.69 5.23
N VAL A 41 12.00 7.34 6.34
CA VAL A 41 12.15 8.80 6.40
C VAL A 41 13.08 9.34 5.31
N ASP A 42 14.17 8.64 5.02
CA ASP A 42 15.13 9.05 4.01
C ASP A 42 14.54 8.94 2.60
N LYS A 43 13.67 7.96 2.35
CA LYS A 43 12.94 7.84 1.08
C LYS A 43 12.03 9.06 0.89
N TYR A 44 11.27 9.46 1.91
CA TYR A 44 10.41 10.64 1.83
C TYR A 44 11.20 11.94 1.62
N VAL A 45 12.30 12.12 2.34
CA VAL A 45 13.17 13.30 2.19
C VAL A 45 13.76 13.36 0.78
N ASN A 46 14.39 12.28 0.32
CA ASN A 46 14.96 12.23 -1.02
C ASN A 46 13.89 12.49 -2.09
N PHE A 47 12.71 11.89 -1.92
CA PHE A 47 11.61 12.12 -2.85
C PHE A 47 11.14 13.58 -2.85
N ALA A 48 11.00 14.20 -1.68
CA ALA A 48 10.63 15.61 -1.57
C ALA A 48 11.65 16.51 -2.28
N LEU A 49 12.95 16.25 -2.09
CA LEU A 49 14.03 17.03 -2.71
C LEU A 49 14.09 16.85 -4.24
N SER A 50 13.82 15.65 -4.76
CA SER A 50 13.90 15.38 -6.19
C SER A 50 12.67 15.84 -6.99
N ASN A 51 11.53 16.08 -6.34
CA ASN A 51 10.25 16.36 -7.02
C ASN A 51 9.69 17.76 -6.71
N ASN A 52 10.51 18.65 -6.16
CA ASN A 52 10.07 19.98 -5.76
C ASN A 52 11.15 21.04 -6.01
N ASP A 53 10.80 22.07 -6.78
CA ASP A 53 11.69 23.18 -7.11
C ASP A 53 11.55 24.38 -6.14
N ASP A 54 10.75 24.24 -5.08
CA ASP A 54 10.57 25.25 -4.04
C ASP A 54 11.89 25.47 -3.27
N PRO A 55 12.42 26.70 -3.19
CA PRO A 55 13.69 26.98 -2.50
C PRO A 55 13.67 26.66 -1.01
N THR A 56 12.49 26.47 -0.41
CA THR A 56 12.31 26.09 1.00
C THR A 56 12.28 24.58 1.23
N VAL A 57 12.25 23.77 0.17
CA VAL A 57 12.03 22.31 0.27
C VAL A 57 13.06 21.64 1.18
N GLU A 58 14.33 22.02 1.10
CA GLU A 58 15.39 21.43 1.92
C GLU A 58 15.14 21.64 3.41
N ILE A 59 14.77 22.86 3.80
CA ILE A 59 14.47 23.21 5.19
C ILE A 59 13.21 22.46 5.66
N ARG A 60 12.17 22.40 4.83
CA ARG A 60 10.92 21.70 5.15
C ARG A 60 11.12 20.19 5.28
N ALA A 61 11.89 19.59 4.39
CA ALA A 61 12.24 18.16 4.43
C ALA A 61 13.08 17.82 5.67
N LEU A 62 14.03 18.68 6.05
CA LEU A 62 14.80 18.49 7.28
C LEU A 62 13.92 18.58 8.53
N LYS A 63 13.03 19.58 8.60
CA LYS A 63 12.06 19.70 9.70
C LYS A 63 11.14 18.48 9.81
N PHE A 64 10.65 17.98 8.68
CA PHE A 64 9.88 16.75 8.62
C PHE A 64 10.69 15.58 9.20
N LYS A 65 11.92 15.38 8.72
CA LYS A 65 12.80 14.30 9.18
C LYS A 65 13.02 14.34 10.68
N THR A 66 13.36 15.51 11.21
CA THR A 66 13.58 15.71 12.65
C THR A 66 12.32 15.36 13.45
N CYS A 67 11.19 15.97 13.11
CA CYS A 67 9.92 15.77 13.81
C CYS A 67 9.47 14.30 13.78
N TYR A 68 9.56 13.65 12.62
CA TYR A 68 9.14 12.26 12.45
C TYR A 68 10.07 11.28 13.20
N VAL A 69 11.38 11.45 13.10
CA VAL A 69 12.35 10.59 13.81
C VAL A 69 12.22 10.74 15.33
N GLU A 70 11.98 11.96 15.82
CA GLU A 70 11.72 12.20 17.25
C GLU A 70 10.45 11.47 17.71
N ALA A 71 9.35 11.52 16.96
CA ALA A 71 8.12 10.80 17.27
C ALA A 71 8.33 9.27 17.30
N ILE A 72 9.07 8.71 16.34
CA ILE A 72 9.39 7.27 16.32
C ILE A 72 10.28 6.89 17.52
N LYS A 73 11.24 7.73 17.91
CA LYS A 73 12.07 7.50 19.11
C LYS A 73 11.25 7.54 20.40
N GLU A 74 10.32 8.48 20.51
CA GLU A 74 9.40 8.55 21.65
C GLU A 74 8.58 7.26 21.77
N LEU A 75 8.03 6.76 20.67
CA LEU A 75 7.28 5.50 20.63
C LEU A 75 8.11 4.27 21.03
N ARG A 76 9.42 4.27 20.78
CA ARG A 76 10.32 3.19 21.25
C ARG A 76 10.47 3.22 22.77
N VAL A 77 10.56 4.41 23.37
CA VAL A 77 10.74 4.58 24.82
C VAL A 77 9.43 4.40 25.56
N ASN A 78 8.33 4.91 25.01
CA ASN A 78 7.00 4.83 25.58
C ASN A 78 5.98 4.44 24.51
N PRO A 79 5.80 3.13 24.25
CA PRO A 79 4.82 2.63 23.27
C PRO A 79 3.38 3.06 23.55
N LEU A 80 3.07 3.44 24.80
CA LEU A 80 1.74 3.88 25.23
C LEU A 80 1.52 5.39 25.12
N ALA A 81 2.51 6.17 24.66
CA ALA A 81 2.45 7.64 24.59
C ALA A 81 1.19 8.17 23.87
N HIS A 82 0.68 7.40 22.90
CA HIS A 82 -0.48 7.76 22.08
C HIS A 82 -1.67 6.78 22.25
N GLY A 83 -1.70 5.99 23.32
CA GLY A 83 -2.72 4.96 23.54
C GLY A 83 -2.37 3.65 22.86
N GLN A 84 -3.15 3.22 21.86
CA GLN A 84 -2.86 1.99 21.11
C GLN A 84 -1.76 2.22 20.08
N LEU A 85 -0.76 1.33 20.06
CA LEU A 85 0.27 1.33 19.03
C LEU A 85 -0.13 0.36 17.91
N THR A 86 -0.60 0.92 16.81
CA THR A 86 -0.98 0.16 15.61
C THR A 86 -0.21 0.67 14.40
N ILE A 87 -0.20 -0.10 13.30
CA ILE A 87 0.38 0.35 12.03
C ILE A 87 -0.32 1.64 11.55
N ARG A 88 -1.63 1.77 11.76
CA ARG A 88 -2.38 2.98 11.39
C ARG A 88 -1.84 4.22 12.10
N LEU A 89 -1.57 4.14 13.39
CA LEU A 89 -0.96 5.24 14.15
C LEU A 89 0.39 5.66 13.55
N LEU A 90 1.24 4.70 13.19
CA LEU A 90 2.55 4.99 12.57
C LEU A 90 2.39 5.73 11.23
N LEU A 91 1.41 5.33 10.41
CA LEU A 91 1.08 6.00 9.15
C LEU A 91 0.51 7.41 9.39
N ASP A 92 -0.36 7.57 10.37
CA ASP A 92 -0.97 8.86 10.73
C ASP A 92 0.09 9.86 11.23
N ILE A 93 1.07 9.40 12.01
CA ILE A 93 2.21 10.22 12.44
C ILE A 93 3.02 10.69 11.22
N ASN A 94 3.31 9.80 10.28
CA ASN A 94 4.03 10.16 9.06
C ASN A 94 3.30 11.25 8.26
N GLU A 95 2.02 11.05 7.99
CA GLU A 95 1.15 12.00 7.28
C GLU A 95 1.06 13.33 8.02
N THR A 96 0.93 13.31 9.35
CA THR A 96 0.86 14.51 10.18
C THR A 96 2.15 15.31 10.09
N CYS A 97 3.31 14.65 10.23
CA CYS A 97 4.62 15.31 10.11
C CYS A 97 4.84 15.90 8.71
N LEU A 98 4.44 15.19 7.65
CA LEU A 98 4.53 15.67 6.26
C LEU A 98 3.66 16.91 6.04
N ARG A 99 2.39 16.84 6.42
CA ARG A 99 1.43 17.94 6.25
C ARG A 99 1.80 19.17 7.07
N ALA A 100 2.36 18.98 8.27
CA ALA A 100 2.87 20.09 9.09
C ALA A 100 3.98 20.89 8.38
N GLN A 101 4.71 20.27 7.45
CA GLN A 101 5.72 20.94 6.61
C GLN A 101 5.20 21.27 5.19
N GLY A 102 3.89 21.23 4.97
CA GLY A 102 3.26 21.58 3.70
C GLY A 102 3.42 20.54 2.59
N PHE A 103 3.76 19.29 2.92
CA PHE A 103 3.76 18.18 1.98
C PHE A 103 2.41 17.46 2.04
N PHE A 104 1.46 17.86 1.18
CA PHE A 104 0.10 17.31 1.15
C PHE A 104 -0.06 16.07 0.26
N ASP A 105 0.74 15.96 -0.80
CA ASP A 105 0.79 14.80 -1.68
C ASP A 105 2.17 14.73 -2.33
N LEU A 106 3.14 14.12 -1.62
CA LEU A 106 4.49 13.93 -2.16
C LEU A 106 4.45 13.14 -3.47
N TRP A 107 3.61 12.11 -3.55
CA TRP A 107 3.62 11.13 -4.63
C TRP A 107 2.87 11.58 -5.89
N LYS A 108 2.30 12.78 -5.91
CA LYS A 108 1.41 13.25 -7.00
C LYS A 108 2.01 13.07 -8.40
N GLN A 109 3.24 13.52 -8.61
CA GLN A 109 3.89 13.43 -9.93
C GLN A 109 4.15 11.97 -10.32
N ARG A 110 4.59 11.15 -9.35
CA ARG A 110 4.84 9.72 -9.56
C ARG A 110 3.56 8.96 -9.91
N LYS A 111 2.50 9.16 -9.13
CA LYS A 111 1.17 8.58 -9.39
C LYS A 111 0.66 8.98 -10.77
N LYS A 112 0.88 10.23 -11.20
CA LYS A 112 0.51 10.66 -12.55
C LYS A 112 1.26 9.86 -13.62
N TYR A 113 2.58 9.75 -13.50
CA TYR A 113 3.39 8.98 -14.44
C TYR A 113 2.97 7.51 -14.51
N GLU A 114 2.75 6.88 -13.36
CA GLU A 114 2.29 5.48 -13.26
C GLU A 114 0.92 5.29 -13.89
N ASN A 115 -0.03 6.20 -13.60
CA ASN A 115 -1.36 6.16 -14.20
C ASN A 115 -1.33 6.35 -15.72
N ASP A 116 -0.55 7.31 -16.22
CA ASP A 116 -0.43 7.57 -17.66
C ASP A 116 0.19 6.34 -18.37
N SER A 117 1.20 5.71 -17.78
CA SER A 117 1.84 4.49 -18.28
C SER A 117 0.89 3.28 -18.27
N ALA A 118 0.14 3.10 -17.18
CA ALA A 118 -0.85 2.03 -17.07
C ALA A 118 -1.99 2.21 -18.08
N LEU A 119 -2.48 3.44 -18.26
CA LEU A 119 -3.54 3.75 -19.21
C LEU A 119 -3.12 3.48 -20.66
N ALA A 120 -1.87 3.79 -21.01
CA ALA A 120 -1.33 3.51 -22.34
C ALA A 120 -1.29 2.01 -22.67
N GLN A 121 -1.11 1.14 -21.65
CA GLN A 121 -1.04 -0.31 -21.82
C GLN A 121 -2.40 -1.02 -21.68
N LEU A 122 -3.40 -0.34 -21.11
CA LEU A 122 -4.69 -0.94 -20.76
C LEU A 122 -5.36 -1.63 -21.95
N SER A 123 -5.40 -1.00 -23.13
CA SER A 123 -6.07 -1.57 -24.30
C SER A 123 -5.41 -2.85 -24.81
N SER A 124 -4.07 -2.91 -24.86
CA SER A 124 -3.34 -4.12 -25.23
C SER A 124 -3.63 -5.23 -24.22
N ARG A 125 -3.57 -4.87 -22.93
CA ARG A 125 -3.75 -5.83 -21.86
C ARG A 125 -5.14 -6.45 -21.85
N LEU A 126 -6.18 -5.66 -22.10
CA LEU A 126 -7.54 -6.18 -22.23
C LEU A 126 -7.67 -7.12 -23.44
N ALA A 127 -7.06 -6.78 -24.58
CA ALA A 127 -7.09 -7.63 -25.77
C ALA A 127 -6.39 -8.98 -25.54
N GLU A 128 -5.27 -9.01 -24.81
CA GLU A 128 -4.57 -10.25 -24.41
C GLU A 128 -5.46 -11.14 -23.54
N VAL A 129 -6.11 -10.55 -22.53
CA VAL A 129 -7.02 -11.28 -21.64
C VAL A 129 -8.24 -11.78 -22.41
N ASP A 130 -8.78 -10.99 -23.34
CA ASP A 130 -9.94 -11.37 -24.16
C ASP A 130 -9.64 -12.49 -25.14
N ALA A 131 -8.39 -12.62 -25.60
CA ALA A 131 -7.96 -13.72 -26.47
C ALA A 131 -8.00 -15.10 -25.78
N LEU A 132 -7.99 -15.14 -24.44
CA LEU A 132 -8.11 -16.38 -23.67
C LEU A 132 -9.50 -16.99 -23.85
N GLN A 133 -9.52 -18.23 -24.34
CA GLN A 133 -10.75 -18.98 -24.62
C GLN A 133 -11.33 -19.65 -23.37
N ASP A 134 -10.47 -20.09 -22.45
CA ASP A 134 -10.89 -20.71 -21.21
C ASP A 134 -11.25 -19.65 -20.17
N GLU A 135 -12.50 -19.68 -19.69
CA GLU A 135 -13.03 -18.67 -18.76
C GLU A 135 -12.32 -18.72 -17.39
N ARG A 136 -11.99 -19.91 -16.89
CA ARG A 136 -11.28 -20.06 -15.62
C ARG A 136 -9.85 -19.53 -15.71
N GLN A 137 -9.19 -19.76 -16.84
CA GLN A 137 -7.89 -19.19 -17.16
C GLN A 137 -7.96 -17.67 -17.25
N LYS A 138 -9.02 -17.11 -17.86
CA LYS A 138 -9.26 -15.66 -17.91
C LYS A 138 -9.37 -15.05 -16.51
N TRP A 139 -10.14 -15.67 -15.62
CA TRP A 139 -10.25 -15.23 -14.21
C TRP A 139 -8.92 -15.35 -13.45
N THR A 140 -8.15 -16.39 -13.73
CA THR A 140 -6.81 -16.57 -13.16
C THR A 140 -5.87 -15.46 -13.62
N GLU A 141 -5.89 -15.13 -14.91
CA GLU A 141 -5.04 -14.11 -15.49
C GLU A 141 -5.40 -12.70 -14.99
N LEU A 142 -6.70 -12.40 -14.84
CA LEU A 142 -7.18 -11.18 -14.21
C LEU A 142 -6.73 -11.09 -12.74
N SER A 143 -6.84 -12.18 -11.98
CA SER A 143 -6.42 -12.22 -10.59
C SER A 143 -4.91 -12.00 -10.42
N LYS A 144 -4.10 -12.59 -11.31
CA LYS A 144 -2.67 -12.27 -11.40
C LYS A 144 -2.43 -10.80 -11.74
N GLY A 145 -3.19 -10.24 -12.68
CA GLY A 145 -3.14 -8.82 -13.01
C GLY A 145 -3.39 -7.90 -11.81
N VAL A 146 -4.36 -8.23 -10.97
CA VAL A 146 -4.64 -7.48 -9.72
C VAL A 146 -3.45 -7.54 -8.76
N LEU A 147 -2.86 -8.73 -8.56
CA LEU A 147 -1.69 -8.90 -7.70
C LEU A 147 -0.45 -8.17 -8.26
N ALA A 148 -0.21 -8.27 -9.57
CA ALA A 148 0.91 -7.63 -10.26
C ALA A 148 0.78 -6.10 -10.19
N GLY A 149 -0.42 -5.56 -10.42
CA GLY A 149 -0.67 -4.13 -10.33
C GLY A 149 -0.37 -3.57 -8.94
N ASN A 150 -0.63 -4.32 -7.87
CA ASN A 150 -0.27 -3.92 -6.52
C ASN A 150 1.25 -3.98 -6.25
N MET A 151 1.97 -4.94 -6.85
CA MET A 151 3.45 -4.99 -6.80
C MET A 151 4.10 -3.89 -7.63
N PHE A 152 3.41 -3.38 -8.65
CA PHE A 152 3.85 -2.25 -9.46
C PHE A 152 3.71 -0.90 -8.73
N ASP A 153 3.00 -0.83 -7.59
CA ASP A 153 2.91 0.38 -6.76
C ASP A 153 4.22 0.63 -5.99
N TRP A 154 4.89 1.76 -6.31
CA TRP A 154 6.17 2.17 -5.73
C TRP A 154 6.09 2.57 -4.24
N GLY A 155 4.88 2.58 -3.67
CA GLY A 155 4.62 2.86 -2.25
C GLY A 155 5.25 1.84 -1.30
N ALA A 156 5.33 0.56 -1.66
CA ALA A 156 5.86 -0.49 -0.79
C ALA A 156 7.38 -0.68 -0.95
N GLN A 157 8.14 -0.62 0.15
CA GLN A 157 9.59 -0.84 0.14
C GLN A 157 9.99 -2.19 -0.47
N ALA A 158 9.20 -3.25 -0.20
CA ALA A 158 9.43 -4.59 -0.73
C ALA A 158 9.20 -4.69 -2.26
N ALA A 159 8.31 -3.88 -2.81
CA ALA A 159 8.07 -3.81 -4.25
C ALA A 159 9.23 -3.11 -4.97
N THR A 160 9.74 -2.01 -4.40
CA THR A 160 10.83 -1.22 -5.00
C THR A 160 12.16 -1.96 -5.10
N SER A 161 12.43 -2.99 -4.28
CA SER A 161 13.65 -3.80 -4.41
C SER A 161 13.57 -4.88 -5.49
N ILE A 162 12.36 -5.24 -5.93
CA ILE A 162 12.12 -6.34 -6.87
C ILE A 162 11.83 -5.79 -8.27
N LEU A 163 11.22 -4.61 -8.40
CA LEU A 163 10.74 -4.11 -9.69
C LEU A 163 11.15 -2.67 -9.99
N ASN A 164 11.91 -2.52 -11.07
CA ASN A 164 12.09 -1.29 -11.85
C ASN A 164 11.33 -1.36 -13.19
N CYS A 165 10.37 -2.30 -13.31
CA CYS A 165 9.86 -2.79 -14.58
C CYS A 165 8.33 -2.73 -14.69
N GLY A 166 7.82 -2.93 -15.91
CA GLY A 166 6.41 -2.80 -16.26
C GLY A 166 5.52 -3.92 -15.72
N LEU A 167 4.24 -3.88 -16.11
CA LEU A 167 3.22 -4.85 -15.68
C LEU A 167 3.59 -6.30 -16.05
N HIS A 168 4.21 -6.51 -17.21
CA HIS A 168 4.55 -7.84 -17.71
C HIS A 168 5.61 -8.52 -16.85
N GLU A 169 6.66 -7.79 -16.50
CA GLU A 169 7.69 -8.29 -15.60
C GLU A 169 7.12 -8.53 -14.19
N ALA A 170 6.19 -7.69 -13.73
CA ALA A 170 5.46 -7.93 -12.48
C ALA A 170 4.68 -9.25 -12.50
N LEU A 171 4.00 -9.56 -13.60
CA LEU A 171 3.27 -10.83 -13.77
C LEU A 171 4.20 -12.04 -13.68
N GLU A 172 5.43 -11.95 -14.22
CA GLU A 172 6.43 -13.01 -14.14
C GLU A 172 6.97 -13.24 -12.73
N THR A 173 6.96 -12.21 -11.88
CA THR A 173 7.43 -12.30 -10.48
C THR A 173 6.40 -12.91 -9.53
N ILE A 174 5.14 -13.02 -9.93
CA ILE A 174 4.09 -13.61 -9.10
C ILE A 174 4.39 -15.09 -8.87
N GLN A 175 4.38 -15.50 -7.60
CA GLN A 175 4.55 -16.90 -7.23
C GLN A 175 3.46 -17.78 -7.85
N GLN A 176 3.85 -18.98 -8.27
CA GLN A 176 2.92 -19.98 -8.78
C GLN A 176 1.91 -20.38 -7.70
N ARG A 177 0.68 -20.70 -8.11
CA ARG A 177 -0.35 -21.21 -7.21
C ARG A 177 0.07 -22.58 -6.64
N PRO A 178 -0.36 -22.94 -5.42
CA PRO A 178 -1.27 -22.18 -4.55
C PRO A 178 -0.59 -21.00 -3.85
N TRP A 179 -1.30 -19.87 -3.78
CA TRP A 179 -0.86 -18.74 -2.95
C TRP A 179 -1.06 -19.00 -1.46
N LEU A 180 -0.44 -18.19 -0.61
CA LEU A 180 -0.54 -18.30 0.86
C LEU A 180 -1.99 -18.41 1.33
N TYR A 181 -2.87 -17.58 0.76
CA TYR A 181 -4.31 -17.69 0.89
C TYR A 181 -4.94 -17.74 -0.50
N ASP A 182 -5.27 -18.95 -0.95
CA ASP A 182 -5.79 -19.19 -2.30
C ASP A 182 -7.27 -19.59 -2.26
N GLY A 183 -8.14 -18.61 -2.47
CA GLY A 183 -9.59 -18.79 -2.55
C GLY A 183 -10.14 -18.73 -3.98
N LEU A 184 -9.27 -18.71 -4.99
CA LEU A 184 -9.65 -18.35 -6.36
C LEU A 184 -10.61 -19.37 -6.98
N ASP A 185 -10.32 -20.67 -6.85
CA ASP A 185 -11.17 -21.71 -7.46
C ASP A 185 -12.57 -21.72 -6.86
N LYS A 186 -12.68 -21.58 -5.53
CA LYS A 186 -13.97 -21.48 -4.82
C LYS A 186 -14.77 -20.25 -5.26
N TRP A 187 -14.09 -19.14 -5.55
CA TRP A 187 -14.75 -17.93 -6.03
C TRP A 187 -15.27 -18.12 -7.46
N ILE A 188 -14.46 -18.69 -8.36
CA ILE A 188 -14.86 -18.99 -9.74
C ILE A 188 -16.04 -19.96 -9.78
N GLU A 189 -16.00 -21.04 -9.00
CA GLU A 189 -17.11 -22.00 -8.88
C GLU A 189 -18.42 -21.29 -8.47
N LYS A 190 -18.34 -20.35 -7.55
CA LYS A 190 -19.51 -19.58 -7.12
C LYS A 190 -20.04 -18.65 -8.21
N LEU A 191 -19.16 -18.03 -9.01
CA LEU A 191 -19.56 -17.19 -10.14
C LEU A 191 -20.28 -18.00 -11.22
N GLU A 192 -19.77 -19.19 -11.55
CA GLU A 192 -20.39 -20.10 -12.52
C GLU A 192 -21.80 -20.53 -12.07
N ILE A 193 -21.98 -20.84 -10.78
CA ILE A 193 -23.30 -21.20 -10.22
C ILE A 193 -24.29 -20.03 -10.30
N LEU A 194 -23.82 -18.79 -10.11
CA LEU A 194 -24.67 -17.59 -10.19
C LEU A 194 -25.04 -17.24 -11.63
N GLY A 195 -24.15 -17.46 -12.60
CA GLY A 195 -24.42 -17.21 -14.02
C GLY A 195 -25.38 -18.22 -14.68
N GLN A 196 -25.69 -19.33 -14.00
CA GLN A 196 -26.67 -20.33 -14.44
C GLN A 196 -28.10 -20.07 -13.93
N LYS A 197 -28.30 -19.05 -13.09
CA LYS A 197 -29.61 -18.61 -12.59
C LYS A 197 -30.10 -17.38 -13.31
#